data_AF-A0A5R8M6J5-F1
#
_entry.id   AF-A0A5R8M6J5-F1
#
_cell.length_a   1.000
_cell.length_b   1.000
_cell.length_c   1.000
_cell.angle_alpha   90.00
_cell.angle_beta   90.00
_cell.angle_gamma   90.00
#
_symmetry.space_group_name_H-M   'P 1'
#
loop_
_entity.id
_entity.type
_entity.pdbx_description
1 polymer ?
#
loop_
_entity_poly.entity_id
_entity_poly.type
_entity_poly.pdbx_seq_one_letter_code
_entity_poly.pdbx_strand_id
1 'polypeptide(L)'
;MSQEEELELFRQFRSVQQRNSYFLLAAAGAAMAFSMTQTKADPLIWPHALWVLSVSAWAWSFYSGLQFIEHAGSALFQNHNYLVLKRLISGMPPDKAGVEMKDVKERFDTTLGRHDRKMKIHGDLQKYMLLAGAIAYFLWHALEMYLAKV
;
A
#
# COMPACT_ATOMS: atom_id res chain seq x y z
N MET A 1 -11.55 -10.64 26.24
CA MET A 1 -11.00 -11.08 24.95
C MET A 1 -9.77 -11.90 25.28
N SER A 2 -9.65 -13.12 24.76
CA SER A 2 -8.47 -13.95 24.96
C SER A 2 -7.31 -13.47 24.07
N GLN A 3 -6.07 -13.77 24.44
CA GLN A 3 -4.90 -13.45 23.60
C GLN A 3 -4.97 -14.14 22.23
N GLU A 4 -5.65 -15.28 22.13
CA GLU A 4 -5.87 -16.01 20.89
C GLU A 4 -6.85 -15.26 19.97
N GLU A 5 -7.94 -14.73 20.53
CA GLU A 5 -8.93 -13.91 19.81
C GLU A 5 -8.28 -12.64 19.23
N GLU A 6 -7.43 -11.96 20.02
CA GLU A 6 -6.71 -10.75 19.56
C GLU A 6 -5.74 -11.06 18.40
N LEU A 7 -5.01 -12.18 18.51
CA LEU A 7 -4.09 -12.63 17.46
C LEU A 7 -4.84 -12.98 16.18
N GLU A 8 -5.98 -13.65 16.29
CA GLU A 8 -6.80 -14.03 15.16
C GLU A 8 -7.38 -12.79 14.45
N LEU A 9 -7.93 -11.84 15.20
CA LEU A 9 -8.43 -10.58 14.68
C LEU A 9 -7.32 -9.80 13.94
N PHE A 10 -6.11 -9.75 14.51
CA PHE A 10 -4.96 -9.12 13.87
C PHE A 10 -4.58 -9.80 12.54
N ARG A 11 -4.57 -11.13 12.50
CA ARG A 11 -4.31 -11.90 11.26
C ARG A 11 -5.36 -11.62 10.20
N GLN A 12 -6.64 -11.64 10.58
CA GLN A 12 -7.75 -11.35 9.68
C GLN A 12 -7.62 -9.93 9.11
N PHE A 13 -7.38 -8.93 9.97
CA PHE A 13 -7.19 -7.55 9.56
C PHE A 13 -6.04 -7.39 8.55
N ARG A 14 -4.87 -7.97 8.83
CA ARG A 14 -3.72 -7.94 7.90
C ARG A 14 -4.04 -8.62 6.57
N SER A 15 -4.74 -9.76 6.61
CA SER A 15 -5.14 -10.48 5.40
C SER A 15 -6.07 -9.64 4.52
N VAL A 16 -7.07 -8.98 5.12
CA VAL A 16 -7.98 -8.07 4.40
C VAL A 16 -7.20 -6.90 3.78
N GLN A 17 -6.27 -6.30 4.54
CA GLN A 17 -5.49 -5.16 4.05
C GLN A 17 -4.63 -5.53 2.83
N GLN A 18 -3.97 -6.69 2.85
CA GLN A 18 -3.17 -7.19 1.73
C GLN A 18 -4.03 -7.49 0.49
N ARG A 19 -5.16 -8.19 0.67
CA ARG A 19 -6.08 -8.49 -0.44
C ARG A 19 -6.59 -7.21 -1.09
N ASN A 20 -6.95 -6.20 -0.29
CA ASN A 20 -7.36 -4.90 -0.80
C ASN A 20 -6.25 -4.23 -1.61
N SER A 21 -5.00 -4.25 -1.14
CA SER A 21 -3.86 -3.69 -1.88
C SER A 21 -3.67 -4.36 -3.25
N TYR A 22 -3.77 -5.70 -3.32
CA TYR A 22 -3.66 -6.44 -4.59
C TYR A 22 -4.82 -6.15 -5.54
N PHE A 23 -6.05 -6.05 -5.01
CA PHE A 23 -7.21 -5.65 -5.80
C PHE A 23 -7.01 -4.26 -6.43
N LEU A 24 -6.55 -3.28 -5.65
CA LEU A 24 -6.31 -1.92 -6.13
C LEU A 24 -5.15 -1.86 -7.15
N LEU A 25 -4.08 -2.66 -6.97
CA LEU A 25 -3.01 -2.82 -7.97
C LEU A 25 -3.55 -3.34 -9.30
N ALA A 26 -4.36 -4.39 -9.27
CA ALA A 26 -4.99 -4.95 -10.47
C ALA A 26 -5.93 -3.94 -11.13
N ALA A 27 -6.75 -3.23 -10.34
CA ALA A 27 -7.64 -2.20 -10.85
C ALA A 27 -6.88 -1.03 -11.52
N ALA A 28 -5.80 -0.56 -10.91
CA ALA A 28 -4.95 0.48 -11.50
C ALA A 28 -4.33 0.01 -12.83
N GLY A 29 -3.77 -1.21 -12.86
CA GLY A 29 -3.20 -1.80 -14.07
C GLY A 29 -4.22 -1.94 -15.21
N ALA A 30 -5.42 -2.44 -14.89
CA ALA A 30 -6.51 -2.58 -15.85
C ALA A 30 -7.00 -1.22 -16.37
N ALA A 31 -7.14 -0.22 -15.50
CA ALA A 31 -7.55 1.12 -15.88
C ALA A 31 -6.55 1.79 -16.85
N MET A 32 -5.25 1.68 -16.56
CA MET A 32 -4.19 2.17 -17.45
C MET A 32 -4.19 1.46 -18.81
N ALA A 33 -4.32 0.13 -18.81
CA ALA A 33 -4.38 -0.64 -20.06
C ALA A 33 -5.60 -0.26 -20.90
N PHE A 34 -6.77 -0.15 -20.27
CA PHE A 34 -8.02 0.24 -20.92
C PHE A 34 -7.93 1.67 -21.49
N SER A 35 -7.46 2.63 -20.70
CA SER A 35 -7.35 4.01 -21.16
C SER A 35 -6.40 4.15 -22.35
N MET A 36 -5.32 3.37 -22.39
CA MET A 36 -4.40 3.34 -23.54
C MET A 36 -5.05 2.73 -24.78
N THR A 37 -5.97 1.77 -24.65
CA THR A 37 -6.69 1.22 -25.80
C THR A 37 -7.66 2.20 -26.46
N GLN A 38 -8.23 3.11 -25.67
CA GLN A 38 -9.18 4.12 -26.17
C GLN A 38 -8.47 5.24 -26.93
N THR A 39 -7.22 5.57 -26.58
CA THR A 39 -6.47 6.70 -27.17
C THR A 39 -5.48 6.29 -28.28
N LYS A 40 -5.57 5.06 -28.83
CA LYS A 40 -4.58 4.55 -29.80
C LYS A 40 -4.56 5.26 -31.14
N ALA A 41 -5.69 5.83 -31.56
CA ALA A 41 -5.86 6.37 -32.92
C ALA A 41 -5.79 7.90 -32.98
N ASP A 42 -5.73 8.59 -31.83
CA ASP A 42 -5.89 10.03 -31.79
C ASP A 42 -4.54 10.77 -31.68
N PRO A 43 -4.33 11.85 -32.47
CA PRO A 43 -3.21 12.74 -32.26
C PRO A 43 -3.32 13.41 -30.89
N LEU A 44 -2.18 13.59 -30.21
CA LEU A 44 -2.14 14.17 -28.88
C LEU A 44 -2.57 15.65 -28.92
N ILE A 45 -3.83 15.91 -28.57
CA ILE A 45 -4.41 17.27 -28.50
C ILE A 45 -4.54 17.74 -27.05
N TRP A 46 -4.64 19.05 -26.82
CA TRP A 46 -4.72 19.68 -25.49
C TRP A 46 -5.64 18.99 -24.45
N PRO A 47 -6.84 18.49 -24.80
CA PRO A 47 -7.69 17.73 -23.87
C PRO A 47 -7.02 16.51 -23.24
N HIS A 48 -6.01 15.91 -23.90
CA HIS A 48 -5.28 14.75 -23.38
C HIS A 48 -4.46 15.05 -22.13
N ALA A 49 -4.24 16.31 -21.76
CA ALA A 49 -3.59 16.65 -20.49
C ALA A 49 -4.33 16.03 -19.28
N LEU A 50 -5.67 16.00 -19.34
CA LEU A 50 -6.50 15.44 -18.29
C LEU A 50 -6.43 13.89 -18.25
N TRP A 51 -6.30 13.26 -19.42
CA TRP A 51 -6.02 11.83 -19.54
C TRP A 51 -4.63 11.48 -18.98
N VAL A 52 -3.59 12.23 -19.33
CA VAL A 52 -2.23 12.04 -18.79
C VAL A 52 -2.23 12.16 -17.26
N LEU A 53 -2.96 13.13 -16.71
CA LEU A 53 -3.12 13.27 -15.26
C LEU A 53 -3.76 12.04 -14.63
N SER A 54 -4.81 11.49 -15.25
CA SER A 54 -5.44 10.25 -14.79
C SER A 54 -4.48 9.07 -14.77
N VAL A 55 -3.79 8.83 -15.89
CA VAL A 55 -2.81 7.74 -16.01
C VAL A 55 -1.69 7.90 -14.98
N SER A 56 -1.20 9.13 -14.77
CA SER A 56 -0.18 9.43 -13.76
C SER A 56 -0.66 9.14 -12.34
N ALA A 57 -1.92 9.48 -12.03
CA ALA A 57 -2.53 9.19 -10.73
C ALA A 57 -2.66 7.67 -10.49
N TRP A 58 -3.10 6.90 -11.51
CA TRP A 58 -3.13 5.44 -11.41
C TRP A 58 -1.74 4.81 -11.29
N ALA A 59 -0.75 5.33 -12.01
CA ALA A 59 0.64 4.87 -11.88
C ALA A 59 1.18 5.13 -10.45
N TRP A 60 0.88 6.29 -9.88
CA TRP A 60 1.26 6.61 -8.51
C TRP A 60 0.54 5.74 -7.48
N SER A 61 -0.74 5.45 -7.71
CA SER A 61 -1.50 4.48 -6.93
C SER A 61 -0.84 3.10 -6.97
N PHE A 62 -0.49 2.62 -8.17
CA PHE A 62 0.19 1.35 -8.36
C PHE A 62 1.52 1.29 -7.60
N TYR A 63 2.37 2.32 -7.74
CA TYR A 63 3.63 2.43 -7.02
C TYR A 63 3.43 2.42 -5.49
N SER A 64 2.43 3.15 -4.99
CA SER A 64 2.10 3.17 -3.56
C SER A 64 1.66 1.80 -3.05
N GLY A 65 0.92 1.04 -3.86
CA GLY A 65 0.54 -0.34 -3.55
C GLY A 65 1.74 -1.30 -3.45
N LEU A 66 2.74 -1.14 -4.32
CA LEU A 66 3.98 -1.92 -4.23
C LEU A 66 4.74 -1.62 -2.93
N GLN A 67 4.90 -0.33 -2.60
CA GLN A 67 5.57 0.11 -1.37
C GLN A 67 4.86 -0.37 -0.10
N PHE A 68 3.51 -0.38 -0.13
CA PHE A 68 2.72 -0.95 0.97
C PHE A 68 3.06 -2.42 1.21
N ILE A 69 3.12 -3.24 0.14
CA ILE A 69 3.43 -4.67 0.22
C ILE A 69 4.86 -4.89 0.71
N GLU A 70 5.83 -4.12 0.21
CA GLU A 70 7.23 -4.22 0.63
C GLU A 70 7.41 -3.92 2.12
N HIS A 71 6.77 -2.86 2.62
CA HIS A 71 6.80 -2.54 4.04
C HIS A 71 6.04 -3.55 4.90
N ALA A 72 4.94 -4.12 4.39
CA ALA A 72 4.22 -5.21 5.07
C ALA A 72 5.11 -6.46 5.23
N GLY A 73 5.82 -6.85 4.16
CA GLY A 73 6.78 -7.95 4.19
C GLY A 73 7.94 -7.68 5.15
N SER A 74 8.50 -6.47 5.10
CA SER A 74 9.57 -6.04 6.02
C SER A 74 9.12 -6.09 7.49
N ALA A 75 7.93 -5.58 7.81
CA ALA A 75 7.38 -5.63 9.16
C ALA A 75 7.20 -7.06 9.67
N LEU A 76 6.72 -7.97 8.80
CA LEU A 76 6.58 -9.39 9.13
C LEU A 76 7.94 -10.05 9.41
N PHE A 77 8.95 -9.75 8.60
CA PHE A 77 10.30 -10.24 8.82
C PHE A 77 10.91 -9.73 10.13
N GLN A 78 10.71 -8.45 10.47
CA GLN A 78 11.16 -7.90 11.75
C GLN A 78 10.43 -8.53 12.94
N ASN A 79 9.13 -8.80 12.83
CA ASN A 79 8.38 -9.54 13.86
C ASN A 79 8.95 -10.94 14.07
N HIS A 80 9.30 -11.64 12.99
CA HIS A 80 9.94 -12.95 13.10
C HIS A 80 11.29 -12.86 13.83
N ASN A 81 12.16 -11.93 13.43
CA ASN A 81 13.45 -11.73 14.07
C ASN A 81 13.33 -11.39 15.56
N TYR A 82 12.35 -10.55 15.92
CA TYR A 82 12.06 -10.22 17.32
C TYR A 82 11.68 -11.47 18.14
N LEU A 83 10.81 -12.34 17.60
CA LEU A 83 10.42 -13.57 18.29
C LEU A 83 11.58 -14.55 18.46
N VAL A 84 12.45 -14.66 17.45
CA VAL A 84 13.68 -15.47 17.52
C VAL A 84 14.61 -14.92 18.59
N LEU A 85 14.88 -13.61 18.57
CA LEU A 85 15.77 -12.96 19.53
C LEU A 85 15.23 -13.03 20.96
N LYS A 86 13.91 -12.86 21.14
CA LYS A 86 13.23 -13.04 22.42
C LYS A 86 13.45 -14.44 22.98
N ARG A 87 13.38 -15.47 22.14
CA ARG A 87 13.63 -16.87 22.54
C ARG A 87 15.09 -17.09 22.96
N LEU A 88 16.04 -16.52 22.22
CA LEU A 88 17.47 -16.62 22.54
C LEU A 88 17.80 -15.94 23.87
N ILE A 89 17.25 -14.74 24.11
CA ILE A 89 17.45 -13.98 25.35
C ILE A 89 16.82 -14.70 26.55
N SER A 90 15.70 -15.38 26.36
CA SER A 90 15.05 -16.15 27.42
C SER A 90 15.89 -17.33 27.94
N GLY A 91 16.93 -17.75 27.19
CA GLY A 91 17.89 -18.76 27.62
C GLY A 91 19.10 -18.20 28.39
N MET A 92 19.22 -16.87 28.56
CA MET A 92 20.32 -16.24 29.29
C MET A 92 20.06 -16.16 30.80
N PRO A 93 21.12 -16.01 31.63
CA PRO A 93 20.97 -15.67 33.05
C PRO A 93 20.08 -14.42 33.25
N PRO A 94 19.21 -14.41 34.27
CA PRO A 94 18.15 -13.40 34.42
C PRO A 94 18.65 -11.97 34.61
N ASP A 95 19.86 -11.79 35.14
CA ASP A 95 20.55 -10.50 35.29
C ASP A 95 20.90 -9.85 33.95
N LYS A 96 21.35 -10.65 32.96
CA LYS A 96 21.68 -10.17 31.61
C LYS A 96 20.48 -10.16 30.67
N ALA A 97 19.57 -11.13 30.83
CA ALA A 97 18.38 -11.26 29.99
C ALA A 97 17.46 -10.03 30.06
N GLY A 98 17.29 -9.42 31.24
CA GLY A 98 16.42 -8.26 31.42
C GLY A 98 16.90 -7.00 30.69
N VAL A 99 18.21 -6.74 30.70
CA VAL A 99 18.82 -5.56 30.05
C VAL A 99 18.77 -5.69 28.53
N GLU A 100 19.17 -6.85 28.01
CA GLU A 100 19.15 -7.16 26.56
C GLU A 100 17.73 -7.17 26.00
N MET A 101 16.76 -7.71 26.74
CA MET A 101 15.36 -7.70 26.31
C MET A 101 14.80 -6.29 26.18
N LYS A 102 15.23 -5.35 27.04
CA LYS A 102 14.76 -3.97 27.01
C LYS A 102 15.28 -3.23 25.77
N ASP A 103 16.58 -3.34 25.46
CA ASP A 103 17.16 -2.72 24.25
C ASP A 103 16.54 -3.30 22.97
N VAL A 104 16.38 -4.63 22.91
CA VAL A 104 15.74 -5.31 21.78
C VAL A 104 14.30 -4.85 21.58
N LYS A 105 13.53 -4.73 22.66
CA LYS A 105 12.15 -4.26 22.59
C LYS A 105 12.08 -2.81 22.10
N GLU A 106 12.94 -1.92 22.59
CA GLU A 106 12.95 -0.51 22.19
C GLU A 106 13.30 -0.34 20.70
N ARG A 107 14.33 -1.05 20.22
CA ARG A 107 14.70 -1.07 18.79
C ARG A 107 13.60 -1.65 17.92
N PHE A 108 12.92 -2.68 18.41
CA PHE A 108 11.81 -3.30 17.70
C PHE A 108 10.61 -2.33 17.60
N ASP A 109 10.18 -1.73 18.71
CA ASP A 109 9.03 -0.82 18.75
C ASP A 109 9.25 0.40 17.84
N THR A 110 10.48 0.96 17.84
CA THR A 110 10.83 2.09 16.97
C THR A 110 10.86 1.71 15.48
N THR A 111 11.36 0.52 15.14
CA THR A 111 11.44 0.04 13.76
C THR A 111 10.05 -0.33 13.23
N LEU A 112 9.26 -1.05 14.03
CA LEU A 112 7.91 -1.46 13.67
C LEU A 112 6.99 -0.24 13.49
N GLY A 113 7.07 0.74 14.39
CA GLY A 113 6.29 1.98 14.30
C GLY A 113 6.57 2.77 13.00
N ARG A 114 7.81 2.74 12.49
CA ARG A 114 8.14 3.35 11.19
C ARG A 114 7.48 2.60 10.03
N HIS A 115 7.51 1.27 10.04
CA HIS A 115 6.87 0.47 8.99
C HIS A 115 5.35 0.64 9.01
N ASP A 116 4.71 0.60 10.17
CA ASP A 116 3.26 0.78 10.28
C ASP A 116 2.82 2.18 9.81
N ARG A 117 3.59 3.23 10.14
CA ARG A 117 3.32 4.58 9.62
C ARG A 117 3.44 4.65 8.10
N LYS A 118 4.51 4.08 7.53
CA LYS A 118 4.70 4.06 6.07
C LYS A 118 3.61 3.25 5.36
N MET A 119 3.25 2.09 5.91
CA MET A 119 2.15 1.27 5.40
C MET A 119 0.84 2.05 5.39
N LYS A 120 0.52 2.77 6.48
CA LYS A 120 -0.70 3.60 6.52
C LYS A 120 -0.68 4.66 5.41
N ILE A 121 0.41 5.42 5.29
CA ILE A 121 0.54 6.48 4.30
C ILE A 121 0.40 5.92 2.88
N HIS A 122 1.15 4.88 2.53
CA HIS A 122 1.12 4.29 1.19
C HIS A 122 -0.23 3.62 0.87
N GLY A 123 -0.85 2.95 1.86
CA GLY A 123 -2.16 2.33 1.67
C GLY A 123 -3.29 3.35 1.47
N ASP A 124 -3.25 4.48 2.19
CA ASP A 124 -4.22 5.56 2.01
C ASP A 124 -3.98 6.30 0.68
N LEU A 125 -2.72 6.60 0.36
CA LEU A 125 -2.34 7.25 -0.89
C LEU A 125 -2.74 6.44 -2.12
N GLN A 126 -2.58 5.10 -2.08
CA GLN A 126 -3.04 4.21 -3.15
C GLN A 126 -4.53 4.38 -3.43
N LYS A 127 -5.38 4.38 -2.39
CA LYS A 127 -6.83 4.54 -2.54
C LYS A 127 -7.20 5.91 -3.11
N TYR A 128 -6.64 6.98 -2.55
CA TYR A 128 -6.96 8.34 -2.99
C TYR A 128 -6.50 8.61 -4.42
N MET A 129 -5.31 8.14 -4.80
CA MET A 129 -4.78 8.33 -6.15
C MET A 129 -5.53 7.48 -7.18
N LEU A 130 -5.99 6.28 -6.81
CA LEU A 130 -6.86 5.48 -7.67
C LEU A 130 -8.17 6.22 -7.99
N LEU A 131 -8.81 6.75 -6.94
CA LEU A 131 -10.07 7.47 -7.06
C LEU A 131 -9.90 8.79 -7.82
N ALA A 132 -8.84 9.55 -7.52
CA ALA A 132 -8.53 10.79 -8.23
C ALA A 132 -8.31 10.56 -9.73
N GLY A 133 -7.59 9.49 -10.10
CA GLY A 133 -7.44 9.08 -11.49
C GLY A 133 -8.79 8.73 -12.13
N ALA A 134 -9.63 7.94 -11.45
CA ALA A 134 -10.95 7.59 -11.97
C ALA A 134 -11.84 8.82 -12.25
N ILE A 135 -11.84 9.80 -11.33
CA ILE A 135 -12.56 11.06 -11.51
C ILE A 135 -11.98 11.87 -12.68
N ALA A 136 -10.65 11.99 -12.75
CA ALA A 136 -9.99 12.72 -13.84
C ALA A 136 -10.28 12.10 -15.21
N TYR A 137 -10.24 10.77 -15.33
CA TYR A 137 -10.59 10.06 -16.56
C TYR A 137 -12.05 10.27 -16.96
N PHE A 138 -12.97 10.20 -16.00
CA PHE A 138 -14.38 10.44 -16.26
C PHE A 138 -14.63 11.85 -16.79
N LEU A 139 -14.02 12.86 -16.16
CA LEU A 139 -14.11 14.26 -16.62
C LEU A 139 -13.50 14.44 -18.00
N TRP A 140 -12.36 13.80 -18.27
CA TRP A 140 -11.72 13.82 -19.58
C TRP A 140 -12.65 13.26 -20.66
N HIS A 141 -13.21 12.07 -20.41
CA HIS A 141 -14.06 11.39 -21.37
C HIS A 141 -15.36 12.17 -21.62
N ALA A 142 -15.96 12.75 -20.57
CA ALA A 142 -17.13 13.61 -20.71
C ALA A 142 -16.83 14.87 -21.54
N LEU A 143 -15.66 15.49 -21.33
CA LEU A 143 -15.21 16.66 -22.10
C LEU A 143 -14.96 16.29 -23.57
N GLU A 144 -14.30 15.16 -23.82
CA GLU A 144 -14.07 14.62 -25.15
C GLU A 144 -15.39 14.38 -25.90
N MET A 145 -16.35 13.72 -25.26
CA MET A 145 -17.69 13.50 -25.84
C MET A 145 -18.45 14.79 -26.13
N TYR A 146 -18.27 15.83 -25.30
CA TYR A 146 -18.88 17.14 -25.52
C TYR A 146 -18.24 17.84 -26.73
N LEU A 147 -16.91 17.87 -26.80
CA LEU A 147 -16.17 18.49 -27.91
C LEU A 147 -16.39 17.74 -29.23
N ALA A 148 -16.53 16.42 -29.20
CA ALA A 148 -16.79 15.62 -30.41
C ALA A 148 -18.20 15.81 -30.98
N LYS A 149 -19.14 16.36 -30.20
CA LYS A 149 -20.51 16.68 -30.67
C LYS A 149 -20.67 18.10 -31.21
N VAL A 150 -19.69 18.99 -30.98
CA VAL A 150 -19.67 20.38 -31.45
C VAL A 150 -18.88 20.46 -32.75
#